data_AF-A0AAW8IN81-F1
#
_entry.id   AF-A0AAW8IN81-F1
#
_cell.length_a   1.000
_cell.length_b   1.000
_cell.length_c   1.000
_cell.angle_alpha   90.00
_cell.angle_beta   90.00
_cell.angle_gamma   90.00
#
_symmetry.space_group_name_H-M   'P 1'
#
loop_
_entity.id
_entity.type
_entity.pdbx_description
1 polymer ?
#
loop_
_entity_poly.entity_id
_entity_poly.type
_entity_poly.pdbx_seq_one_letter_code
_entity_poly.pdbx_strand_id
1 'polypeptide(L)'
;MADSFSKKENFKKKVQKAKEKAQKREERKTSNNKGKGLDDMIMYVDANGQLTSTPPDNSNVEDFDINNIQLGAAPIEAEELIKTGIVTFFSEKGYGFITEDGSKENVFFHSNNCMEPIKKGNKVSFEKEKSPKGFVAVEIRMVK
;
A
#
# COMPACT_ATOMS: atom_id res chain seq x y z
N MET A 1 6.54 -52.77 -55.96
CA MET A 1 7.47 -51.64 -56.15
C MET A 1 8.29 -51.50 -54.88
N ALA A 2 9.59 -51.80 -54.90
CA ALA A 2 10.45 -51.73 -53.72
C ALA A 2 11.47 -50.60 -53.90
N ASP A 3 11.18 -49.43 -53.36
CA ASP A 3 12.16 -48.35 -53.27
C ASP A 3 13.29 -48.79 -52.33
N SER A 4 14.53 -48.79 -52.84
CA SER A 4 15.67 -49.29 -52.09
C SER A 4 15.89 -48.48 -50.81
N PHE A 5 15.86 -49.19 -49.68
CA PHE A 5 16.03 -48.68 -48.31
C PHE A 5 17.19 -47.65 -48.20
N SER A 6 18.29 -47.92 -48.90
CA SER A 6 19.48 -47.05 -48.99
C SER A 6 19.19 -45.63 -49.55
N LYS A 7 18.28 -45.49 -50.53
CA LYS A 7 17.91 -44.16 -51.07
C LYS A 7 17.12 -43.34 -50.06
N LYS A 8 16.23 -43.98 -49.29
CA LYS A 8 15.41 -43.33 -48.25
C LYS A 8 16.26 -42.86 -47.06
N GLU A 9 17.25 -43.65 -46.66
CA GLU A 9 18.21 -43.28 -45.61
C GLU A 9 19.08 -42.08 -46.01
N ASN A 10 19.59 -42.06 -47.24
CA ASN A 10 20.40 -40.95 -47.73
C ASN A 10 19.61 -39.63 -47.82
N PHE A 11 18.34 -39.69 -48.21
CA PHE A 11 17.47 -38.52 -48.21
C PHE A 11 17.22 -37.99 -46.79
N LYS A 12 16.96 -38.89 -45.83
CA LYS A 12 16.78 -38.53 -44.41
C LYS A 12 18.02 -37.84 -43.84
N LYS A 13 19.23 -38.35 -44.17
CA LYS A 13 20.50 -37.76 -43.75
C LYS A 13 20.74 -36.36 -44.33
N LYS A 14 20.33 -36.11 -45.59
CA LYS A 14 20.38 -34.77 -46.20
C LYS A 14 19.42 -33.79 -45.52
N VAL A 15 18.19 -34.21 -45.27
CA VAL A 15 17.17 -33.38 -44.59
C VAL A 15 17.63 -33.04 -43.17
N GLN A 16 18.20 -34.00 -42.44
CA GLN A 16 18.71 -33.77 -41.08
C GLN A 16 19.88 -32.77 -41.07
N LYS A 17 20.84 -32.91 -41.99
CA LYS A 17 21.93 -31.93 -42.15
C LYS A 17 21.43 -30.54 -42.52
N ALA A 18 20.36 -30.42 -43.29
CA ALA A 18 19.77 -29.12 -43.62
C ALA A 18 19.10 -28.47 -42.41
N LYS A 19 18.35 -29.24 -41.62
CA LYS A 19 17.74 -28.79 -40.36
C LYS A 19 18.79 -28.34 -39.35
N GLU A 20 19.84 -29.13 -39.16
CA GLU A 20 20.96 -28.80 -38.25
C GLU A 20 21.67 -27.51 -38.68
N LYS A 21 21.91 -27.33 -40.00
CA LYS A 21 22.46 -26.08 -40.53
C LYS A 21 21.54 -24.87 -40.32
N ALA A 22 20.21 -25.06 -40.42
CA ALA A 22 19.24 -24.00 -40.20
C ALA A 22 19.19 -23.60 -38.72
N GLN A 23 19.13 -24.56 -37.80
CA GLN A 23 19.17 -24.33 -36.35
C GLN A 23 20.46 -23.62 -35.94
N LYS A 24 21.63 -24.11 -36.41
CA LYS A 24 22.91 -23.44 -36.18
C LYS A 24 22.96 -22.02 -36.72
N ARG A 25 22.19 -21.70 -37.77
CA ARG A 25 22.06 -20.34 -38.30
C ARG A 25 21.17 -19.47 -37.42
N GLU A 26 20.08 -20.01 -36.88
CA GLU A 26 19.20 -19.33 -35.92
C GLU A 26 19.91 -19.10 -34.59
N GLU A 27 20.63 -20.08 -34.07
CA GLU A 27 21.48 -19.94 -32.88
C GLU A 27 22.54 -18.85 -33.07
N ARG A 28 23.17 -18.77 -34.24
CA ARG A 28 24.08 -17.65 -34.55
C ARG A 28 23.37 -16.30 -34.64
N LYS A 29 22.08 -16.25 -34.98
CA LYS A 29 21.30 -15.01 -34.98
C LYS A 29 20.89 -14.59 -33.56
N THR A 30 20.57 -15.56 -32.69
CA THR A 30 20.14 -15.28 -31.31
C THR A 30 21.31 -15.01 -30.36
N SER A 31 22.44 -15.71 -30.55
CA SER A 31 23.67 -15.54 -29.75
C SER A 31 24.60 -14.43 -30.21
N ASN A 32 24.50 -14.00 -31.48
CA ASN A 32 25.32 -12.90 -31.96
C ASN A 32 24.75 -11.57 -31.47
N ASN A 33 25.47 -10.93 -30.55
CA ASN A 33 25.10 -9.63 -29.99
C ASN A 33 25.27 -8.46 -30.99
N LYS A 34 25.89 -8.69 -32.16
CA LYS A 34 25.97 -7.70 -33.26
C LYS A 34 24.68 -7.73 -34.09
N GLY A 35 23.72 -6.88 -33.73
CA GLY A 35 22.51 -6.63 -34.54
C GLY A 35 21.20 -6.50 -33.77
N LYS A 36 21.22 -6.66 -32.45
CA LYS A 36 20.07 -6.26 -31.61
C LYS A 36 19.95 -4.73 -31.66
N GLY A 37 18.74 -4.22 -31.91
CA GLY A 37 18.49 -2.78 -31.97
C GLY A 37 18.77 -2.13 -30.61
N LEU A 38 18.95 -0.80 -30.57
CA LEU A 38 19.15 -0.06 -29.31
C LEU A 38 18.03 -0.35 -28.29
N ASP A 39 16.79 -0.56 -28.75
CA ASP A 39 15.65 -0.96 -27.91
C ASP A 39 15.84 -2.30 -27.19
N ASP A 40 16.48 -3.28 -27.83
CA ASP A 40 16.73 -4.61 -27.23
C ASP A 40 17.87 -4.59 -26.19
N MET A 41 18.59 -3.47 -26.08
CA MET A 41 19.70 -3.28 -25.15
C MET A 41 19.29 -2.52 -23.88
N ILE A 42 18.17 -1.78 -23.93
CA ILE A 42 17.70 -0.99 -22.80
C ILE A 42 16.82 -1.89 -21.93
N MET A 43 17.19 -1.98 -20.66
CA MET A 43 16.43 -2.69 -19.63
C MET A 43 15.92 -1.66 -18.62
N TYR A 44 14.64 -1.73 -18.29
CA TYR A 44 14.02 -0.86 -17.30
C TYR A 44 13.94 -1.55 -15.95
N VAL A 45 13.83 -0.76 -14.89
CA VAL A 45 13.67 -1.25 -13.50
C VAL A 45 12.25 -0.95 -13.07
N ASP A 46 11.52 -1.97 -12.62
CA ASP A 46 10.18 -1.80 -12.06
C ASP A 46 10.20 -1.32 -10.61
N ALA A 47 9.02 -1.04 -10.05
CA ALA A 47 8.86 -0.59 -8.67
C ALA A 47 9.39 -1.59 -7.61
N ASN A 48 9.60 -2.85 -7.98
CA ASN A 48 10.11 -3.91 -7.11
C ASN A 48 11.60 -4.21 -7.37
N GLY A 49 12.27 -3.42 -8.20
CA GLY A 49 13.68 -3.59 -8.54
C GLY A 49 13.97 -4.73 -9.52
N GLN A 50 12.95 -5.29 -10.18
CA GLN A 50 13.12 -6.32 -11.20
C GLN A 50 13.35 -5.70 -12.58
N LEU A 51 14.15 -6.39 -13.39
CA LEU A 51 14.46 -5.97 -14.75
C LEU A 51 13.28 -6.29 -15.67
N THR A 52 12.74 -5.26 -16.33
CA THR A 52 11.61 -5.40 -17.26
C THR A 52 11.94 -4.80 -18.62
N SER A 53 11.36 -5.35 -19.68
CA SER A 53 11.50 -4.83 -21.05
C SER A 53 10.58 -3.64 -21.35
N THR A 54 9.66 -3.34 -20.43
CA THR A 54 8.65 -2.28 -20.61
C THR A 54 9.08 -1.02 -19.86
N PRO A 55 9.08 0.16 -20.51
CA PRO A 55 9.37 1.42 -19.85
C PRO A 55 8.46 1.66 -18.64
N PRO A 56 8.97 2.25 -17.55
CA PRO A 56 8.14 2.60 -16.41
C PRO A 56 7.14 3.68 -16.83
N ASP A 57 5.86 3.44 -16.60
CA ASP A 57 4.80 4.40 -16.90
C ASP A 57 4.68 5.40 -15.74
N ASN A 58 4.97 6.68 -16.01
CA ASN A 58 4.94 7.77 -15.01
C ASN A 58 3.51 8.12 -14.55
N SER A 59 2.49 7.44 -15.06
CA SER A 59 1.09 7.64 -14.70
C SER A 59 0.71 7.06 -13.34
N ASN A 60 1.44 6.05 -12.85
CA ASN A 60 1.15 5.35 -11.59
C ASN A 60 2.07 5.80 -10.45
N VAL A 61 2.39 7.09 -10.39
CA VAL A 61 3.01 7.65 -9.19
C VAL A 61 1.90 7.84 -8.17
N GLU A 62 1.83 6.93 -7.21
CA GLU A 62 0.97 7.10 -6.05
C GLU A 62 1.49 8.31 -5.24
N ASP A 63 0.64 9.32 -5.05
CA ASP A 63 0.95 10.46 -4.21
C ASP A 63 0.90 10.01 -2.74
N PHE A 64 2.05 10.06 -2.05
CA PHE A 64 2.13 9.74 -0.62
C PHE A 64 2.19 11.02 0.22
N ASP A 65 1.37 11.10 1.26
CA ASP A 65 1.46 12.16 2.26
C ASP A 65 2.75 12.01 3.08
N ILE A 66 3.68 12.96 2.91
CA ILE A 66 4.99 12.99 3.60
C ILE A 66 4.84 12.88 5.12
N ASN A 67 3.77 13.44 5.68
CA ASN A 67 3.51 13.44 7.12
C ASN A 67 3.21 12.05 7.70
N ASN A 68 2.80 11.09 6.86
CA ASN A 68 2.47 9.73 7.28
C ASN A 68 3.66 8.76 7.17
N ILE A 69 4.78 9.21 6.58
CA ILE A 69 5.97 8.37 6.37
C ILE A 69 6.80 8.35 7.66
N GLN A 70 6.61 7.31 8.47
CA GLN A 70 7.41 7.10 9.67
C GLN A 70 8.76 6.46 9.33
N LEU A 71 9.84 7.22 9.49
CA LEU A 71 11.20 6.71 9.38
C LEU A 71 11.61 6.06 10.71
N GLY A 72 11.41 4.75 10.85
CA GLY A 72 11.81 3.98 12.03
C GLY A 72 11.01 2.68 12.21
N ALA A 73 11.55 1.73 12.98
CA ALA A 73 10.92 0.43 13.24
C ALA A 73 9.91 0.44 14.40
N ALA A 74 9.59 1.61 14.97
CA ALA A 74 8.60 1.70 16.03
C ALA A 74 7.20 1.47 15.42
N PRO A 75 6.47 0.42 15.85
CA PRO A 75 5.09 0.25 15.42
C PRO A 75 4.27 1.45 15.91
N ILE A 76 3.42 1.98 15.03
CA ILE A 76 2.43 3.00 15.38
C ILE A 76 1.46 2.31 16.34
N GLU A 77 1.51 2.67 17.62
CA GLU A 77 0.45 2.32 18.55
C GLU A 77 -0.81 3.01 18.04
N ALA A 78 -1.78 2.23 17.57
CA ALA A 78 -3.07 2.75 17.18
C ALA A 78 -3.69 3.37 18.43
N GLU A 79 -3.61 4.69 18.56
CA GLU A 79 -4.26 5.40 19.65
C GLU A 79 -5.74 5.03 19.61
N GLU A 80 -6.24 4.42 20.68
CA GLU A 80 -7.66 4.13 20.80
C GLU A 80 -8.41 5.46 20.72
N LEU A 81 -9.10 5.67 19.60
CA LEU A 81 -9.86 6.89 19.33
C LEU A 81 -10.91 7.10 20.43
N ILE A 82 -11.48 6.02 20.94
CA ILE A 82 -12.54 6.02 21.95
C ILE A 82 -11.92 5.92 23.34
N LYS A 83 -12.09 6.97 24.14
CA LYS A 83 -11.63 7.06 25.53
C LYS A 83 -12.81 7.16 26.49
N THR A 84 -12.60 6.79 27.75
CA THR A 84 -13.59 6.97 28.82
C THR A 84 -13.17 8.04 29.80
N GLY A 85 -14.16 8.70 30.40
CA GLY A 85 -13.92 9.71 31.43
C GLY A 85 -15.17 10.10 32.20
N ILE A 86 -15.00 11.04 33.13
CA ILE A 86 -16.06 11.54 34.01
C ILE A 86 -16.30 13.03 33.75
N VAL A 87 -17.56 13.42 33.65
CA VAL A 87 -17.95 14.84 33.49
C VAL A 87 -17.75 15.59 34.81
N THR A 88 -16.73 16.44 34.88
CA THR A 88 -16.41 17.21 36.10
C THR A 88 -17.11 18.55 36.16
N PHE A 89 -17.28 19.20 35.01
CA PHE A 89 -17.92 20.51 34.90
C PHE A 89 -18.87 20.57 33.71
N PHE A 90 -20.06 21.12 33.94
CA PHE A 90 -21.03 21.41 32.90
C PHE A 90 -21.63 22.79 33.17
N SER A 91 -21.54 23.69 32.20
CA SER A 91 -22.10 25.04 32.25
C SER A 91 -23.47 25.10 31.59
N GLU A 92 -24.34 25.97 32.10
CA GLU A 92 -25.64 26.29 31.49
C GLU A 92 -25.51 26.86 30.06
N LYS A 93 -24.33 27.39 29.73
CA LYS A 93 -23.98 27.86 28.37
C LYS A 93 -23.74 26.72 27.37
N GLY A 94 -23.89 25.46 27.78
CA GLY A 94 -23.81 24.31 26.89
C GLY A 94 -22.38 23.87 26.57
N TYR A 95 -21.41 24.13 27.46
CA TYR A 95 -20.05 23.61 27.38
C TYR A 95 -19.63 22.96 28.69
N GLY A 96 -18.64 22.07 28.64
CA GLY A 96 -18.13 21.39 29.83
C GLY A 96 -16.76 20.78 29.65
N PHE A 97 -16.32 20.09 30.69
CA PHE A 97 -15.06 19.36 30.73
C PHE A 97 -15.28 17.92 31.20
N ILE A 98 -14.61 17.00 30.51
CA ILE A 98 -14.52 15.58 30.87
C ILE A 98 -13.08 15.30 31.30
N THR A 99 -12.91 14.64 32.44
CA THR A 99 -11.60 14.19 32.90
C THR A 99 -11.39 12.75 32.43
N GLU A 100 -10.35 12.52 31.63
CA GLU A 100 -10.04 11.22 31.03
C GLU A 100 -9.49 10.24 32.09
N ASP A 101 -9.96 8.99 32.11
CA ASP A 101 -9.56 7.99 33.12
C ASP A 101 -8.07 7.60 33.00
N GLY A 102 -7.53 7.52 31.78
CA GLY A 102 -6.15 7.12 31.52
C GLY A 102 -5.14 8.26 31.72
N SER A 103 -5.37 9.39 31.06
CA SER A 103 -4.44 10.52 31.04
C SER A 103 -4.63 11.51 32.19
N LYS A 104 -5.79 11.51 32.88
CA LYS A 104 -6.22 12.54 33.85
C LYS A 104 -6.23 13.97 33.30
N GLU A 105 -6.13 14.11 31.98
CA GLU A 105 -6.29 15.39 31.29
C GLU A 105 -7.76 15.79 31.23
N ASN A 106 -8.01 17.09 31.23
CA ASN A 106 -9.34 17.66 31.04
C ASN A 106 -9.56 17.95 29.55
N VAL A 107 -10.52 17.26 28.96
CA VAL A 107 -10.93 17.41 27.57
C VAL A 107 -12.18 18.29 27.49
N PHE A 108 -12.18 19.26 26.58
CA PHE A 108 -13.29 20.18 26.40
C PHE A 108 -14.40 19.54 25.55
N PHE A 109 -15.66 19.80 25.89
CA PHE A 109 -16.79 19.40 25.03
C PHE A 109 -17.86 20.48 24.90
N HIS A 110 -18.58 20.43 23.77
CA HIS A 110 -19.80 21.19 23.56
C HIS A 110 -21.02 20.29 23.68
N SER A 111 -22.14 20.85 24.14
CA SER A 111 -23.46 20.21 24.17
C SER A 111 -23.93 19.69 22.81
N ASN A 112 -23.39 20.23 21.71
CA ASN A 112 -23.73 19.79 20.35
C ASN A 112 -23.10 18.43 20.01
N ASN A 113 -21.99 18.09 20.67
CA ASN A 113 -21.30 16.82 20.49
C ASN A 113 -21.86 15.73 21.40
N CYS A 114 -22.83 16.06 22.26
CA CYS A 114 -23.49 15.12 23.17
C CYS A 114 -24.76 14.58 22.51
N MET A 115 -24.85 13.25 22.31
CA MET A 115 -26.07 12.63 21.81
C MET A 115 -27.18 12.57 22.86
N GLU A 116 -26.79 12.49 24.14
CA GLU A 116 -27.69 12.38 25.28
C GLU A 116 -27.45 13.51 26.29
N PRO A 117 -28.48 13.90 27.07
CA PRO A 117 -28.32 14.89 28.13
C PRO A 117 -27.48 14.31 29.27
N ILE A 118 -26.24 14.81 29.40
CA ILE A 118 -25.31 14.44 30.47
C ILE A 118 -25.38 15.41 31.65
N LYS A 119 -25.10 14.89 32.86
CA LYS A 119 -25.00 15.66 34.10
C LYS A 119 -23.60 15.52 34.70
N LYS A 120 -23.25 16.45 35.60
CA LYS A 120 -22.02 16.37 36.39
C LYS A 120 -21.96 15.02 37.13
N GLY A 121 -20.83 14.33 37.02
CA GLY A 121 -20.57 13.05 37.67
C GLY A 121 -20.86 11.80 36.82
N ASN A 122 -21.44 11.95 35.62
CA ASN A 122 -21.69 10.81 34.74
C ASN A 122 -20.40 10.32 34.09
N LYS A 123 -20.30 9.00 33.91
CA LYS A 123 -19.25 8.36 33.12
C LYS A 123 -19.65 8.35 31.65
N VAL A 124 -18.72 8.76 30.79
CA VAL A 124 -18.96 8.94 29.36
C VAL A 124 -17.82 8.34 28.54
N SER A 125 -18.14 7.86 27.35
CA SER A 125 -17.20 7.49 26.30
C SER A 125 -17.19 8.58 25.24
N PHE A 126 -16.02 8.97 24.76
CA PHE A 126 -15.85 10.06 23.81
C PHE A 126 -14.63 9.83 22.91
N GLU A 127 -14.63 10.48 21.75
CA GLU A 127 -13.48 10.52 20.85
C GLU A 127 -12.66 11.79 21.08
N LYS A 128 -11.33 11.66 21.20
CA LYS A 128 -10.43 12.79 21.47
C LYS A 128 -9.84 13.33 20.17
N GLU A 129 -10.37 14.46 19.69
CA GLU A 129 -9.86 15.15 18.50
C GLU A 129 -8.96 16.34 18.85
N LYS A 130 -7.99 16.63 17.97
CA LYS A 130 -7.09 17.79 18.09
C LYS A 130 -7.67 19.00 17.35
N SER A 131 -8.00 20.05 18.09
CA SER A 131 -8.53 21.32 17.58
C SER A 131 -7.50 22.45 17.78
N PRO A 132 -7.59 23.60 17.07
CA PRO A 132 -6.70 24.75 17.28
C PRO A 132 -6.64 25.26 18.72
N LYS A 133 -7.68 24.99 19.53
CA LYS A 133 -7.80 25.43 20.93
C LYS A 133 -7.44 24.33 21.95
N GLY A 134 -6.93 23.19 21.49
CA GLY A 134 -6.61 22.03 22.34
C GLY A 134 -7.44 20.80 21.98
N PHE A 135 -7.56 19.87 22.92
CA PHE A 135 -8.30 18.64 22.71
C PHE A 135 -9.80 18.84 22.93
N VAL A 136 -10.59 18.34 21.98
CA VAL A 136 -12.05 18.39 21.98
C VAL A 136 -12.59 16.97 21.99
N ALA A 137 -13.62 16.73 22.79
CA ALA A 137 -14.37 15.49 22.81
C ALA A 137 -15.52 15.55 21.80
N VAL A 138 -15.57 14.55 20.93
CA VAL A 138 -16.59 14.35 19.89
C VAL A 138 -17.33 13.02 20.15
N GLU A 139 -18.55 12.90 19.64
CA GLU A 139 -19.43 11.72 19.80
C GLU A 139 -19.55 11.22 21.26
N ILE A 140 -20.00 12.09 22.17
CA ILE A 140 -20.10 11.73 23.59
C ILE A 140 -21.33 10.86 23.82
N ARG A 141 -21.10 9.67 24.40
CA ARG A 141 -22.13 8.71 24.80
C ARG A 141 -22.01 8.39 26.29
N MET A 142 -23.15 8.18 26.96
CA MET A 142 -23.15 7.79 28.36
C MET A 142 -22.81 6.30 28.49
N VAL A 143 -21.87 5.97 29.39
CA VAL A 143 -21.56 4.59 29.74
C VAL A 143 -22.35 4.28 31.00
N LYS A 144 -23.28 3.31 30.91
CA LYS A 144 -24.11 2.85 32.04
C LYS A 144 -23.29 2.15 33.12
#